data_AF-A0A954CYJ7-F1
#
_entry.id   AF-A0A954CYJ7-F1
#
_cell.length_a   1.000
_cell.length_b   1.000
_cell.length_c   1.000
_cell.angle_alpha   90.00
_cell.angle_beta   90.00
_cell.angle_gamma   90.00
#
_symmetry.space_group_name_H-M   'P 1'
#
loop_
_entity.id
_entity.type
_entity.pdbx_description
1 polymer ?
#
loop_
_entity_poly.entity_id
_entity_poly.type
_entity_poly.pdbx_seq_one_letter_code
_entity_poly.pdbx_strand_id
1 'polypeptide(L)'
;MWQAKKFMPEGVRQALLAANECLRAEGHYDLRFLHARSIDDLTLCDVELLDHDPGALSSELYLAGKMTFELDREKGTLTLRCKEGFRRSREGRAKFPAEGECLVLREIDGRLWERRLPALIRARGEYPAVLASAPRAAPMAPTLRAAWRDRLNALLAAAGTKTRYRISAFRTLQDTRFREALLLGYDAGKILSMSVEAERLWVEVDAAAASVSLVMAGGLLRQTGGDAKLP
;
A
#
# COMPACT_ATOMS: atom_id res chain seq x y z
N MET A 1 31.11 -14.02 0.18
CA MET A 1 31.67 -12.81 0.82
C MET A 1 30.64 -12.32 1.83
N TRP A 2 30.79 -12.68 3.11
CA TRP A 2 29.88 -12.25 4.18
C TRP A 2 30.04 -10.73 4.36
N GLN A 3 29.05 -9.94 3.93
CA GLN A 3 29.01 -8.52 4.26
C GLN A 3 28.89 -8.41 5.78
N ALA A 4 29.88 -7.78 6.43
CA ALA A 4 29.75 -7.36 7.81
C ALA A 4 28.40 -6.64 7.97
N LYS A 5 27.59 -7.05 8.95
CA LYS A 5 26.32 -6.39 9.28
C LYS A 5 26.58 -4.89 9.32
N LYS A 6 26.08 -4.16 8.30
CA LYS A 6 26.21 -2.70 8.25
C LYS A 6 25.52 -2.17 9.51
N PHE A 7 26.31 -1.55 10.37
CA PHE A 7 25.80 -0.94 11.58
C PHE A 7 24.89 0.22 11.20
N MET A 8 23.64 0.20 11.66
CA MET A 8 22.67 1.26 11.45
C MET A 8 22.70 2.18 12.68
N PRO A 9 23.01 3.48 12.53
CA PRO A 9 22.97 4.42 13.65
C PRO A 9 21.60 4.43 14.33
N GLU A 10 21.58 4.62 15.64
CA GLU A 10 20.33 4.53 16.42
C GLU A 10 19.26 5.49 15.92
N GLY A 11 19.63 6.74 15.61
CA GLY A 11 18.69 7.73 15.07
C GLY A 11 18.08 7.30 13.73
N VAL A 12 18.87 6.68 12.85
CA VAL A 12 18.39 6.14 11.57
C VAL A 12 17.43 4.97 11.83
N ARG A 13 17.79 4.06 12.74
CA ARG A 13 16.95 2.92 13.12
C ARG A 13 15.59 3.38 13.64
N GLN A 14 15.57 4.35 14.56
CA GLN A 14 14.33 4.91 15.10
C GLN A 14 13.48 5.57 14.02
N ALA A 15 14.09 6.32 13.10
CA ALA A 15 13.37 6.90 11.98
C ALA A 15 12.74 5.85 11.05
N LEU A 16 13.45 4.77 10.73
CA LEU A 16 12.89 3.68 9.91
C LEU A 16 11.78 2.90 10.62
N LEU A 17 11.91 2.70 11.94
CA LEU A 17 10.84 2.10 12.74
C LEU A 17 9.59 2.98 12.71
N ALA A 18 9.75 4.28 12.97
CA ALA A 18 8.65 5.23 12.93
C ALA A 18 8.02 5.33 11.53
N ALA A 19 8.81 5.29 10.44
CA ALA A 19 8.30 5.26 9.08
C ALA A 19 7.50 3.99 8.79
N ASN A 20 8.01 2.82 9.16
CA ASN A 20 7.29 1.56 9.01
C ASN A 20 6.00 1.52 9.86
N GLU A 21 5.99 2.12 11.05
CA GLU A 21 4.78 2.28 11.86
C GLU A 21 3.77 3.20 11.20
N CYS A 22 4.21 4.33 10.63
CA CYS A 22 3.34 5.24 9.88
C CYS A 22 2.75 4.53 8.65
N LEU A 23 3.54 3.80 7.88
CA LEU A 23 3.06 2.99 6.76
C LEU A 23 1.99 1.99 7.19
N ARG A 24 2.21 1.24 8.28
CA ARG A 24 1.23 0.28 8.80
C ARG A 24 -0.03 0.93 9.37
N ALA A 25 0.12 2.06 10.06
CA ALA A 25 -1.01 2.84 10.57
C ALA A 25 -1.84 3.37 9.41
N GLU A 26 -1.17 3.78 8.33
CA GLU A 26 -1.80 4.20 7.09
C GLU A 26 -2.22 3.03 6.20
N GLY A 27 -2.01 1.78 6.58
CA GLY A 27 -2.47 0.61 5.83
C GLY A 27 -1.62 0.18 4.63
N HIS A 28 -0.44 0.79 4.43
CA HIS A 28 0.56 0.40 3.44
C HIS A 28 1.46 -0.71 4.00
N TYR A 29 0.97 -1.96 4.01
CA TYR A 29 1.70 -3.12 4.56
C TYR A 29 2.67 -3.78 3.57
N ASP A 30 2.43 -3.52 2.29
CA ASP A 30 3.23 -3.84 1.11
C ASP A 30 4.57 -3.12 1.11
N LEU A 31 4.59 -1.87 1.56
CA LEU A 31 5.79 -1.05 1.60
C LEU A 31 6.54 -1.18 2.94
N ARG A 32 7.85 -1.44 2.90
CA ARG A 32 8.67 -1.62 4.11
C ARG A 32 10.11 -1.15 3.94
N PHE A 33 10.53 -0.21 4.79
CA PHE A 33 11.93 0.16 4.93
C PHE A 33 12.71 -0.97 5.60
N LEU A 34 13.76 -1.43 4.93
CA LEU A 34 14.65 -2.48 5.43
C LEU A 34 15.92 -1.89 6.04
N HIS A 35 16.51 -0.90 5.36
CA HIS A 35 17.78 -0.32 5.75
C HIS A 35 17.95 1.12 5.24
N ALA A 36 18.75 1.90 5.97
CA ALA A 36 19.33 3.18 5.54
C ALA A 36 20.65 3.36 6.30
N ARG A 37 21.61 4.08 5.72
CA ARG A 37 22.93 4.30 6.34
C ARG A 37 22.96 5.54 7.23
N SER A 38 22.43 6.66 6.75
CA SER A 38 22.43 7.96 7.44
C SER A 38 21.17 8.75 7.13
N ILE A 39 20.97 9.82 7.91
CA ILE A 39 20.02 10.89 7.63
C ILE A 39 20.82 12.18 7.54
N ASP A 40 20.78 12.84 6.38
CA ASP A 40 21.51 14.07 6.11
C ASP A 40 20.53 15.08 5.49
N ASP A 41 20.31 16.22 6.14
CA ASP A 41 19.40 17.30 5.67
C ASP A 41 18.06 16.78 5.12
N LEU A 42 17.26 16.14 5.99
CA LEU A 42 15.95 15.56 5.65
C LEU A 42 16.00 14.44 4.59
N THR A 43 17.17 13.90 4.28
CA THR A 43 17.37 12.86 3.25
C THR A 43 17.86 11.58 3.90
N LEU A 44 17.22 10.44 3.61
CA LEU A 44 17.78 9.13 3.93
C LEU A 44 18.82 8.74 2.87
N CYS A 45 19.98 8.27 3.31
CA CYS A 45 21.08 7.85 2.43
C CYS A 45 21.23 6.31 2.41
N ASP A 46 21.56 5.76 1.24
CA ASP A 46 21.72 4.31 0.99
C ASP A 46 20.54 3.47 1.50
N VAL A 47 19.37 3.78 0.96
CA VAL A 47 18.08 3.21 1.37
C VAL A 47 17.80 1.91 0.66
N GLU A 48 17.33 0.93 1.43
CA GLU A 48 16.73 -0.30 0.96
C GLU A 48 15.26 -0.33 1.37
N LEU A 49 14.37 -0.34 0.38
CA LEU A 49 12.92 -0.31 0.53
C LEU A 49 12.33 -1.48 -0.26
N LEU A 50 11.51 -2.29 0.41
CA LEU A 50 10.77 -3.38 -0.21
C LEU A 50 9.36 -2.90 -0.50
N ASP A 51 8.91 -3.13 -1.72
CA ASP A 51 7.51 -3.00 -2.13
C ASP A 51 7.01 -4.39 -2.53
N HIS A 52 6.02 -4.90 -1.81
CA HIS A 52 5.41 -6.20 -2.07
C HIS A 52 4.02 -5.99 -2.64
N ASP A 53 3.84 -6.19 -3.94
CA ASP A 53 2.52 -6.18 -4.58
C ASP A 53 1.91 -7.59 -4.54
N PRO A 54 0.99 -7.88 -3.60
CA PRO A 54 0.32 -9.16 -3.55
C PRO A 54 -0.62 -9.40 -4.74
N GLY A 55 -1.05 -8.35 -5.44
CA GLY A 55 -1.92 -8.40 -6.62
C GLY A 55 -1.18 -8.91 -7.85
N ALA A 56 0.07 -8.49 -8.02
CA ALA A 56 0.97 -8.98 -9.07
C ALA A 56 1.80 -10.20 -8.65
N LEU A 57 1.69 -10.65 -7.38
CA LEU A 57 2.59 -11.65 -6.76
C LEU A 57 4.06 -11.31 -6.99
N SER A 58 4.37 -10.02 -6.97
CA SER A 58 5.69 -9.49 -7.26
C SER A 58 6.27 -8.83 -6.03
N SER A 59 7.57 -8.65 -6.03
CA SER A 59 8.24 -7.83 -5.03
C SER A 59 9.34 -7.06 -5.70
N GLU A 60 9.39 -5.78 -5.40
CA GLU A 60 10.39 -4.87 -5.91
C GLU A 60 11.26 -4.39 -4.76
N LEU A 61 12.58 -4.49 -4.96
CA LEU A 61 13.56 -3.93 -4.04
C LEU A 61 14.10 -2.64 -4.65
N TYR A 62 13.83 -1.53 -3.98
CA TYR A 62 14.34 -0.21 -4.30
C TYR A 62 15.66 0.00 -3.54
N LEU A 63 16.74 0.21 -4.28
CA LEU A 63 18.07 0.52 -3.75
C LEU A 63 18.44 1.93 -4.19
N ALA A 64 18.28 2.90 -3.28
CA ALA A 64 18.45 4.32 -3.56
C ALA A 64 19.66 4.90 -2.82
N GLY A 65 20.52 5.63 -3.52
CA GLY A 65 21.58 6.40 -2.88
C GLY A 65 21.01 7.50 -1.96
N LYS A 66 19.89 8.11 -2.37
CA LYS A 66 19.18 9.15 -1.60
C LYS A 66 17.67 8.97 -1.69
N MET A 67 16.96 9.26 -0.60
CA MET A 67 15.51 9.31 -0.57
C MET A 67 14.99 10.51 0.22
N THR A 68 14.05 11.25 -0.37
CA THR A 68 13.40 12.41 0.27
C THR A 68 11.91 12.16 0.47
N PHE A 69 11.32 12.80 1.49
CA PHE A 69 9.91 12.69 1.86
C PHE A 69 9.24 14.05 1.69
N GLU A 70 8.38 14.18 0.69
CA GLU A 70 7.67 15.43 0.39
C GLU A 70 6.18 15.27 0.70
N LEU A 71 5.67 16.04 1.66
CA LEU A 71 4.27 16.01 2.08
C LEU A 71 3.52 17.22 1.49
N ASP A 72 2.49 16.94 0.70
CA ASP A 72 1.49 17.91 0.26
C ASP A 72 0.33 17.89 1.26
N ARG A 73 0.24 18.92 2.11
CA ARG A 73 -0.78 19.03 3.17
C ARG A 73 -2.19 19.25 2.62
N GLU A 74 -2.29 19.91 1.48
CA GLU A 74 -3.57 20.21 0.84
C GLU A 74 -4.19 18.93 0.29
N LYS A 75 -3.37 18.10 -0.36
CA LYS A 75 -3.81 16.84 -0.99
C LYS A 75 -3.75 15.63 -0.08
N GLY A 76 -3.18 15.76 1.12
CA GLY A 76 -2.90 14.61 2.00
C GLY A 76 -2.07 13.53 1.29
N THR A 77 -1.03 13.93 0.55
CA THR A 77 -0.21 13.04 -0.27
C THR A 77 1.25 13.10 0.17
N LEU A 78 1.87 11.95 0.39
CA LEU A 78 3.31 11.83 0.64
C LEU A 78 4.00 11.22 -0.57
N THR A 79 5.02 11.91 -1.08
CA THR A 79 5.88 11.41 -2.15
C THR A 79 7.22 10.99 -1.55
N LEU A 80 7.58 9.72 -1.72
CA LEU A 80 8.91 9.19 -1.45
C LEU A 80 9.68 9.20 -2.77
N ARG A 81 10.73 10.01 -2.87
CA ARG A 81 11.51 10.14 -4.10
C ARG A 81 12.85 9.45 -3.96
N CYS A 82 13.06 8.37 -4.70
CA CYS A 82 14.29 7.58 -4.75
C CYS A 82 15.22 8.14 -5.84
N LYS A 83 16.45 8.50 -5.49
CA LYS A 83 17.48 8.99 -6.41
C LYS A 83 18.72 8.12 -6.37
N GLU A 84 19.53 8.22 -7.43
CA GLU A 84 20.87 7.62 -7.51
C GLU A 84 20.85 6.11 -7.24
N GLY A 85 20.03 5.37 -7.98
CA GLY A 85 19.74 4.00 -7.62
C GLY A 85 19.07 3.18 -8.72
N PHE A 86 18.44 2.09 -8.31
CA PHE A 86 17.74 1.18 -9.20
C PHE A 86 16.67 0.40 -8.44
N ARG A 87 15.63 -0.04 -9.15
CA ARG A 87 14.71 -1.08 -8.68
C ARG A 87 15.18 -2.46 -9.17
N ARG A 88 15.00 -3.47 -8.34
CA ARG A 88 15.12 -4.89 -8.72
C ARG A 88 13.75 -5.53 -8.65
N SER A 89 13.30 -6.09 -9.75
CA SER A 89 12.08 -6.89 -9.84
C SER A 89 12.42 -8.26 -10.45
N ARG A 90 11.39 -9.09 -10.72
CA ARG A 90 11.55 -10.36 -11.43
C ARG A 90 12.10 -10.18 -12.84
N GLU A 91 11.82 -9.05 -13.48
CA GLU A 91 12.26 -8.72 -14.85
C GLU A 91 13.72 -8.27 -14.90
N GLY A 92 14.34 -8.05 -13.74
CA GLY A 92 15.74 -7.69 -13.60
C GLY A 92 15.93 -6.35 -12.91
N ARG A 93 16.96 -5.62 -13.33
CA ARG A 93 17.40 -4.37 -12.70
C ARG A 93 17.12 -3.20 -13.62
N ALA A 94 16.35 -2.22 -13.14
CA ALA A 94 16.07 -0.98 -13.84
C ALA A 94 16.64 0.22 -13.07
N LYS A 95 17.50 1.02 -13.71
CA LYS A 95 18.04 2.24 -13.13
C LYS A 95 16.93 3.29 -12.96
N PHE A 96 16.97 4.07 -11.89
CA PHE A 96 16.03 5.17 -11.73
C PHE A 96 16.22 6.24 -12.82
N PRO A 97 15.15 6.94 -13.23
CA PRO A 97 15.23 8.14 -14.05
C PRO A 97 16.11 9.23 -13.42
N ALA A 98 16.50 10.24 -14.21
CA ALA A 98 17.39 11.32 -13.74
C ALA A 98 16.75 12.16 -12.62
N GLU A 99 15.44 12.38 -12.71
CA GLU A 99 14.58 13.07 -11.75
C GLU A 99 14.27 12.24 -10.49
N GLY A 100 14.59 10.95 -10.52
CA GLY A 100 14.30 9.96 -9.48
C GLY A 100 12.96 9.26 -9.65
N GLU A 101 12.85 8.07 -9.07
CA GLU A 101 11.63 7.27 -9.02
C GLU A 101 10.73 7.75 -7.87
N CYS A 102 9.43 7.87 -8.10
CA CYS A 102 8.49 8.39 -7.09
C CYS A 102 7.50 7.32 -6.66
N LEU A 103 7.42 7.09 -5.34
CA LEU A 103 6.35 6.31 -4.71
C LEU A 103 5.39 7.28 -4.05
N VAL A 104 4.12 7.24 -4.44
CA VAL A 104 3.11 8.23 -4.02
C VAL A 104 2.08 7.56 -3.12
N LEU A 105 2.08 7.93 -1.85
CA LEU A 105 1.09 7.51 -0.87
C LEU A 105 -0.02 8.57 -0.80
N ARG A 106 -1.24 8.16 -1.14
CA ARG A 106 -2.41 9.05 -1.17
C ARG A 106 -3.27 8.85 0.07
N GLU A 107 -4.05 9.89 0.35
CA GLU A 107 -4.98 9.92 1.47
C GLU A 107 -4.26 9.49 2.75
N ILE A 108 -3.19 10.17 3.14
CA ILE A 108 -2.44 9.89 4.38
C ILE A 108 -2.72 10.95 5.46
N ASP A 109 -2.47 10.63 6.74
CA ASP A 109 -2.51 11.62 7.82
C ASP A 109 -1.18 12.34 7.86
N GLY A 110 -1.07 13.43 7.11
CA GLY A 110 0.15 14.26 7.09
C GLY A 110 0.61 14.67 8.49
N ARG A 111 -0.31 14.91 9.45
CA ARG A 111 0.03 15.34 10.80
C ARG A 111 0.71 14.22 11.60
N LEU A 112 0.28 12.97 11.39
CA LEU A 112 0.96 11.80 11.95
C LEU A 112 2.40 11.74 11.45
N TRP A 113 2.62 11.89 10.15
CA TRP A 113 3.95 11.84 9.53
C TRP A 113 4.85 12.98 10.00
N GLU A 114 4.36 14.23 10.00
CA GLU A 114 5.10 15.38 10.52
C GLU A 114 5.50 15.21 11.99
N ARG A 115 4.59 14.69 12.83
CA ARG A 115 4.86 14.45 14.25
C ARG A 115 5.85 13.32 14.50
N ARG A 116 5.78 12.23 13.72
CA ARG A 116 6.60 11.03 13.95
C ARG A 116 7.97 11.10 13.27
N LEU A 117 8.10 11.87 12.18
CA LEU A 117 9.30 11.95 11.35
C LEU A 117 9.71 13.40 11.05
N PRO A 118 9.83 14.29 12.05
CA PRO A 118 10.15 15.70 11.81
C PRO A 118 11.52 15.90 11.12
N ALA A 119 12.44 14.94 11.28
CA ALA A 119 13.76 14.96 10.66
C ALA A 119 13.81 14.43 9.22
N LEU A 120 12.66 14.05 8.62
CA LEU A 120 12.59 13.57 7.23
C LEU A 120 11.55 14.34 6.40
N ILE A 121 10.47 14.80 7.01
CA ILE A 121 9.36 15.40 6.26
C ILE A 121 9.68 16.83 5.82
N ARG A 122 9.62 17.05 4.50
CA ARG A 122 9.49 18.38 3.91
C ARG A 122 8.03 18.63 3.53
N ALA A 123 7.30 19.33 4.39
CA ALA A 123 5.89 19.64 4.16
C ALA A 123 5.69 20.93 3.35
N ARG A 124 4.65 20.97 2.52
CA ARG A 124 4.22 22.14 1.74
C ARG A 124 2.71 22.32 1.80
N GLY A 125 2.26 23.54 1.57
CA GLY A 125 0.84 23.91 1.61
C GLY A 125 0.27 24.03 3.02
N GLU A 126 -1.05 24.08 3.10
CA GLU A 126 -1.82 24.17 4.34
C GLU A 126 -2.82 23.01 4.42
N TYR A 127 -3.14 22.60 5.65
CA TYR A 127 -4.21 21.62 5.83
C TYR A 127 -5.56 22.30 5.54
N PRO A 128 -6.39 21.76 4.64
CA PRO A 128 -7.71 22.29 4.37
C PRO A 128 -8.54 22.35 5.65
N ALA A 129 -9.23 23.47 5.89
CA ALA A 129 -10.09 23.64 7.06
C ALA A 129 -11.15 22.52 7.18
N VAL A 130 -11.63 22.00 6.05
CA VAL A 130 -12.60 20.89 5.98
C VAL A 130 -11.98 19.56 6.44
N LEU A 131 -10.70 19.31 6.16
CA LEU A 131 -9.97 18.14 6.66
C LEU A 131 -9.69 18.22 8.18
N ALA A 132 -9.86 19.40 8.80
CA ALA A 132 -9.77 19.52 10.26
C ALA A 132 -11.00 18.96 10.99
N SER A 133 -12.14 18.71 10.31
CA SER A 133 -13.40 18.31 10.95
C SER A 133 -14.03 17.00 10.45
N ALA A 134 -13.71 16.49 9.27
CA ALA A 134 -14.21 15.19 8.86
C ALA A 134 -13.41 14.07 9.56
N PRO A 135 -14.04 13.22 10.41
CA PRO A 135 -13.35 12.08 10.99
C PRO A 135 -12.92 11.15 9.86
N ARG A 136 -11.61 11.11 9.60
CA ARG A 136 -11.03 10.15 8.66
C ARG A 136 -11.37 8.75 9.14
N ALA A 137 -11.77 7.88 8.22
CA ALA A 137 -12.05 6.49 8.57
C ALA A 137 -10.79 5.88 9.19
N ALA A 138 -10.85 5.62 10.49
CA ALA A 138 -9.71 5.11 11.21
C ALA A 138 -9.25 3.80 10.55
N PRO A 139 -7.94 3.58 10.40
CA PRO A 139 -7.43 2.32 9.91
C PRO A 139 -8.02 1.18 10.73
N MET A 140 -8.58 0.18 10.02
CA MET A 140 -9.23 -0.94 10.69
C MET A 140 -8.20 -1.69 11.52
N ALA A 141 -8.54 -1.99 12.78
CA ALA A 141 -7.68 -2.81 13.64
C ALA A 141 -7.29 -4.12 12.93
N PRO A 142 -6.03 -4.58 13.01
CA PRO A 142 -5.58 -5.77 12.27
C PRO A 142 -6.42 -7.03 12.53
N THR A 143 -6.88 -7.22 13.76
CA THR A 143 -7.75 -8.35 14.17
C THR A 143 -9.13 -8.26 13.53
N LEU A 144 -9.75 -7.07 13.54
CA LEU A 144 -11.03 -6.82 12.89
C LEU A 144 -10.91 -6.99 11.37
N ARG A 145 -9.80 -6.56 10.78
CA ARG A 145 -9.51 -6.74 9.35
C ARG A 145 -9.37 -8.21 8.97
N ALA A 146 -8.64 -8.99 9.76
CA ALA A 146 -8.54 -10.42 9.56
C ALA A 146 -9.92 -11.09 9.64
N ALA A 147 -10.72 -10.76 10.66
CA ALA A 147 -12.08 -11.30 10.82
C ALA A 147 -12.99 -10.96 9.63
N TRP A 148 -12.96 -9.72 9.13
CA TRP A 148 -13.72 -9.34 7.94
C TRP A 148 -13.25 -10.06 6.68
N ARG A 149 -11.94 -10.19 6.49
CA ARG A 149 -11.37 -10.94 5.37
C ARG A 149 -11.81 -12.39 5.39
N ASP A 150 -11.85 -13.03 6.55
CA ASP A 150 -12.30 -14.42 6.68
C ASP A 150 -13.79 -14.55 6.35
N ARG A 151 -14.64 -13.61 6.80
CA ARG A 151 -16.07 -13.57 6.47
C ARG A 151 -16.30 -13.41 4.96
N LEU A 152 -15.61 -12.46 4.32
CA LEU A 152 -15.72 -12.24 2.87
C LEU A 152 -15.21 -13.44 2.07
N ASN A 153 -14.13 -14.08 2.52
CA ASN A 153 -13.62 -15.30 1.89
C ASN A 153 -14.56 -16.50 2.05
N ALA A 154 -15.25 -16.61 3.18
CA ALA A 154 -16.28 -17.63 3.39
C ALA A 154 -17.47 -17.40 2.44
N LEU A 155 -17.91 -16.14 2.27
CA LEU A 155 -18.96 -15.78 1.31
C LEU A 155 -18.56 -16.15 -0.13
N LEU A 156 -17.34 -15.79 -0.55
CA LEU A 156 -16.82 -16.14 -1.88
C LEU A 156 -16.69 -17.65 -2.09
N ALA A 157 -16.29 -18.40 -1.07
CA ALA A 157 -16.22 -19.86 -1.14
C ALA A 157 -17.60 -20.50 -1.31
N ALA A 158 -18.62 -19.94 -0.65
CA ALA A 158 -20.00 -20.42 -0.75
C ALA A 158 -20.65 -20.17 -2.12
N ALA A 159 -20.15 -19.19 -2.89
CA ALA A 159 -20.67 -18.87 -4.23
C ALA A 159 -20.46 -19.99 -5.28
N GLY A 160 -19.57 -20.96 -5.02
CA GLY A 160 -19.39 -22.13 -5.87
C GLY A 160 -18.89 -21.85 -7.30
N THR A 161 -18.21 -20.72 -7.51
CA THR A 161 -17.66 -20.33 -8.81
C THR A 161 -16.52 -21.24 -9.25
N LYS A 162 -16.34 -21.44 -10.57
CA LYS A 162 -15.19 -22.19 -11.11
C LYS A 162 -13.85 -21.57 -10.71
N THR A 163 -13.77 -20.25 -10.78
CA THR A 163 -12.63 -19.48 -10.27
C THR A 163 -12.75 -19.40 -8.75
N ARG A 164 -11.70 -19.76 -8.03
CA ARG A 164 -11.65 -19.61 -6.58
C ARG A 164 -11.20 -18.19 -6.25
N TYR A 165 -12.12 -17.39 -5.72
CA TYR A 165 -11.83 -16.02 -5.32
C TYR A 165 -11.36 -15.94 -3.87
N ARG A 166 -10.49 -14.97 -3.59
CA ARG A 166 -10.00 -14.63 -2.24
C ARG A 166 -9.73 -13.14 -2.11
N ILE A 167 -10.34 -12.51 -1.12
CA ILE A 167 -9.93 -11.21 -0.61
C ILE A 167 -8.57 -11.35 0.07
N SER A 168 -7.58 -10.70 -0.52
CA SER A 168 -6.20 -10.66 -0.02
C SER A 168 -6.04 -9.51 0.99
N ALA A 169 -6.50 -8.32 0.60
CA ALA A 169 -6.33 -7.08 1.36
C ALA A 169 -7.52 -6.13 1.18
N PHE A 170 -7.66 -5.21 2.15
CA PHE A 170 -8.41 -3.96 2.09
C PHE A 170 -7.91 -3.07 3.22
N ARG A 171 -7.98 -1.75 3.05
CA ARG A 171 -7.35 -0.77 3.96
C ARG A 171 -8.26 -0.38 5.12
N THR A 172 -9.44 0.16 4.80
CA THR A 172 -10.40 0.69 5.77
C THR A 172 -11.81 0.18 5.49
N LEU A 173 -12.73 0.42 6.43
CA LEU A 173 -14.18 0.27 6.24
C LEU A 173 -14.83 1.60 6.60
N GLN A 174 -15.52 2.19 5.65
CA GLN A 174 -16.18 3.49 5.78
C GLN A 174 -17.54 3.43 5.10
N ASP A 175 -18.59 3.90 5.76
CA ASP A 175 -19.95 3.96 5.19
C ASP A 175 -20.39 2.62 4.57
N THR A 176 -20.11 1.50 5.26
CA THR A 176 -20.36 0.11 4.81
C THR A 176 -19.55 -0.38 3.61
N ARG A 177 -18.56 0.41 3.16
CA ARG A 177 -17.67 0.09 2.03
C ARG A 177 -16.23 -0.11 2.49
N PHE A 178 -15.64 -1.22 2.09
CA PHE A 178 -14.22 -1.46 2.22
C PHE A 178 -13.48 -0.62 1.17
N ARG A 179 -12.35 -0.01 1.56
CA ARG A 179 -11.51 0.79 0.64
C ARG A 179 -10.25 0.05 0.24
N GLU A 180 -9.76 0.32 -0.97
CA GLU A 180 -8.50 -0.23 -1.50
C GLU A 180 -8.44 -1.76 -1.37
N ALA A 181 -9.49 -2.42 -1.83
CA ALA A 181 -9.65 -3.86 -1.76
C ALA A 181 -8.89 -4.55 -2.89
N LEU A 182 -8.26 -5.69 -2.55
CA LEU A 182 -7.62 -6.59 -3.49
C LEU A 182 -8.28 -7.97 -3.44
N LEU A 183 -8.87 -8.37 -4.57
CA LEU A 183 -9.43 -9.70 -4.81
C LEU A 183 -8.50 -10.46 -5.74
N LEU A 184 -8.18 -11.70 -5.39
CA LEU A 184 -7.38 -12.63 -6.20
C LEU A 184 -8.27 -13.77 -6.69
N GLY A 185 -8.16 -14.13 -7.96
CA GLY A 185 -8.85 -15.27 -8.55
C GLY A 185 -7.85 -16.36 -8.95
N TYR A 186 -8.10 -17.58 -8.50
CA TYR A 186 -7.27 -18.74 -8.78
C TYR A 186 -8.04 -19.75 -9.64
N ASP A 187 -7.35 -20.36 -10.60
CA ASP A 187 -7.89 -21.47 -11.38
C ASP A 187 -7.89 -22.80 -10.61
N ALA A 188 -8.32 -23.88 -11.27
CA ALA A 188 -8.35 -25.22 -10.68
C ALA A 188 -6.95 -25.75 -10.28
N GLY A 189 -5.89 -25.26 -10.92
CA GLY A 189 -4.50 -25.57 -10.60
C GLY A 189 -3.96 -24.79 -9.40
N LYS A 190 -4.78 -23.95 -8.75
CA LYS A 190 -4.38 -22.98 -7.72
C LYS A 190 -3.37 -21.95 -8.23
N ILE A 191 -3.35 -21.72 -9.54
CA ILE A 191 -2.52 -20.70 -10.17
C ILE A 191 -3.32 -19.39 -10.17
N LEU A 192 -2.68 -18.28 -9.82
CA LEU A 192 -3.31 -16.97 -9.91
C LEU A 192 -3.59 -16.67 -11.38
N SER A 193 -4.87 -16.51 -11.72
CA SER A 193 -5.34 -16.25 -13.09
C SER A 193 -5.90 -14.84 -13.29
N MET A 194 -6.27 -14.16 -12.20
CA MET A 194 -6.73 -12.77 -12.22
C MET A 194 -6.54 -12.08 -10.87
N SER A 195 -6.47 -10.75 -10.89
CA SER A 195 -6.54 -9.88 -9.71
C SER A 195 -7.43 -8.68 -9.98
N VAL A 196 -8.10 -8.20 -8.94
CA VAL A 196 -8.95 -7.01 -8.98
C VAL A 196 -8.53 -6.08 -7.86
N GLU A 197 -8.00 -4.93 -8.23
CA GLU A 197 -7.76 -3.79 -7.34
C GLU A 197 -8.96 -2.86 -7.45
N ALA A 198 -9.62 -2.56 -6.32
CA ALA A 198 -10.74 -1.64 -6.28
C ALA A 198 -10.61 -0.64 -5.15
N GLU A 199 -10.86 0.63 -5.44
CA GLU A 199 -11.04 1.72 -4.51
C GLU A 199 -12.15 1.42 -3.51
N ARG A 200 -13.20 0.70 -3.93
CA ARG A 200 -14.36 0.36 -3.09
C ARG A 200 -14.81 -1.08 -3.30
N LEU A 201 -15.15 -1.74 -2.19
CA LEU A 201 -15.82 -3.04 -2.16
C LEU A 201 -16.96 -3.01 -1.14
N TRP A 202 -18.11 -3.58 -1.48
CA TRP A 202 -19.22 -3.75 -0.54
C TRP A 202 -20.03 -5.00 -0.87
N VAL A 203 -20.92 -5.37 0.05
CA VAL A 203 -21.83 -6.50 -0.10
C VAL A 203 -23.24 -5.96 -0.32
N GLU A 204 -23.89 -6.40 -1.39
CA GLU A 204 -25.31 -6.15 -1.65
C GLU A 204 -26.10 -7.43 -1.41
N VAL A 205 -27.26 -7.28 -0.78
CA VAL A 205 -28.19 -8.40 -0.53
C VAL A 205 -29.49 -8.07 -1.25
N ASP A 206 -29.83 -8.87 -2.25
CA ASP A 206 -31.13 -8.82 -2.92
C ASP A 206 -32.00 -9.94 -2.36
N ALA A 207 -32.91 -9.57 -1.47
CA ALA A 207 -33.84 -10.51 -0.84
C ALA A 207 -34.86 -11.08 -1.83
N ALA A 208 -35.26 -10.32 -2.86
CA ALA A 208 -36.24 -10.77 -3.84
C ALA A 208 -35.64 -11.83 -4.77
N ALA A 209 -34.38 -11.63 -5.16
CA ALA A 209 -33.61 -12.61 -5.95
C ALA A 209 -32.93 -13.69 -5.09
N ALA A 210 -33.05 -13.62 -3.76
CA ALA A 210 -32.34 -14.46 -2.80
C ALA A 210 -30.82 -14.54 -3.09
N SER A 211 -30.22 -13.40 -3.46
CA SER A 211 -28.82 -13.33 -3.89
C SER A 211 -28.00 -12.38 -3.02
N VAL A 212 -26.71 -12.69 -2.91
CA VAL A 212 -25.73 -11.84 -2.24
C VAL A 212 -24.60 -11.58 -3.24
N SER A 213 -24.33 -10.31 -3.50
CA SER A 213 -23.33 -9.86 -4.46
C SER A 213 -22.19 -9.17 -3.75
N LEU A 214 -20.96 -9.49 -4.15
CA LEU A 214 -19.78 -8.72 -3.78
C LEU A 214 -19.49 -7.73 -4.90
N VAL A 215 -19.70 -6.44 -4.63
CA VAL A 215 -19.56 -5.39 -5.62
C VAL A 215 -18.23 -4.67 -5.42
N MET A 216 -17.51 -4.44 -6.52
CA MET A 216 -16.23 -3.73 -6.54
C MET A 216 -16.32 -2.58 -7.54
N ALA A 217 -15.83 -1.39 -7.18
CA ALA A 217 -15.91 -0.19 -8.01
C ALA A 217 -14.67 0.71 -7.87
N GLY A 218 -14.36 1.41 -8.97
CA GLY A 218 -13.20 2.27 -9.16
C GLY A 218 -11.91 1.47 -9.09
N GLY A 219 -11.26 1.12 -10.21
CA GLY A 219 -10.03 0.34 -10.14
C GLY A 219 -9.73 -0.46 -11.40
N LEU A 220 -9.00 -1.55 -11.24
CA LEU A 220 -8.45 -2.34 -12.34
C LEU A 220 -8.62 -3.84 -12.10
N LEU A 221 -9.21 -4.52 -13.08
CA LEU A 221 -9.17 -5.95 -13.25
C LEU A 221 -7.98 -6.30 -14.14
N ARG A 222 -7.09 -7.17 -13.68
CA ARG A 222 -6.00 -7.77 -14.45
C ARG A 222 -6.27 -9.25 -14.63
N GLN A 223 -6.18 -9.76 -15.86
CA GLN A 223 -6.35 -11.19 -16.16
C GLN A 223 -5.56 -11.59 -17.40
N THR A 224 -5.43 -12.90 -17.62
CA THR A 224 -4.88 -13.44 -18.87
C THR A 224 -5.74 -12.95 -20.06
N GLY A 225 -5.22 -12.01 -20.84
CA GLY A 225 -5.95 -11.37 -21.94
C GLY A 225 -5.99 -9.84 -21.88
N GLY A 226 -5.55 -9.24 -20.77
CA GLY A 226 -5.38 -7.80 -20.63
C GLY A 226 -6.05 -7.22 -19.38
N ASP A 227 -5.98 -5.89 -19.30
CA ASP A 227 -6.47 -5.13 -18.15
C ASP A 227 -7.78 -4.41 -18.50
N ALA A 228 -8.71 -4.34 -17.55
CA ALA A 228 -10.00 -3.68 -17.70
C ALA A 228 -10.29 -2.77 -16.50
N LYS A 229 -10.79 -1.56 -16.75
CA LYS A 229 -11.18 -0.63 -15.67
C LYS A 229 -12.52 -1.03 -15.07
N LEU A 230 -12.62 -0.92 -13.75
CA LEU A 230 -13.89 -1.06 -13.04
C LEU A 230 -14.71 0.25 -13.13
N PRO A 231 -16.05 0.15 -13.16
CA PRO A 231 -16.94 1.30 -13.11
C PRO A 231 -16.82 2.09 -11.80
#